data_AF-X1D7Q1-F1
#
_entry.id   AF-X1D7Q1-F1
#
_cell.length_a   1.000
_cell.length_b   1.000
_cell.length_c   1.000
_cell.angle_alpha   90.00
_cell.angle_beta   90.00
_cell.angle_gamma   90.00
#
_symmetry.space_group_name_H-M   'P 1'
#
loop_
_entity.id
_entity.type
_entity.pdbx_description
1 polymer ?
#
loop_
_entity_poly.entity_id
_entity_poly.type
_entity_poly.pdbx_seq_one_letter_code
_entity_poly.pdbx_strand_id
1 'polypeptide(L)'
;SIVICWVKMKEKVYLVARSDDKDIDVSEILKIVGGGGHPQAASAVISDMSFKDIEDKLLYSLRKNIRKPALAKDIMSYPVRVAKEDISISEVDKILKKYGHSGIPIIDKDNNLAGIITRKDIDKAISHGLSHAPVKGFRSHSIVRAGPNTSINKIQNLMIENGIGRIPITDKEKIIGIVTRKDILRFLHGRSYEKLLEFFPDRIKNILKIISNVAKALKYNTYLVGGIVRDALLKTPNYDIDIVVEGDGIKFGEELSKRFECKLECHEKFKTAVLILEDGQHIDIA
;
A
#
# COMPACT_ATOMS: atom_id res chain seq x y z
N SER A 1 -7.83 0.31 -22.26
CA SER A 1 -8.37 0.67 -23.59
C SER A 1 -9.88 0.41 -23.63
N ILE A 2 -10.63 1.23 -24.37
CA ILE A 2 -12.08 1.05 -24.55
C ILE A 2 -12.33 0.96 -26.05
N VAL A 3 -13.13 -0.02 -26.46
CA VAL A 3 -13.66 -0.10 -27.82
C VAL A 3 -15.18 -0.03 -27.73
N ILE A 4 -15.77 0.91 -28.45
CA ILE A 4 -17.21 1.02 -28.64
C ILE A 4 -17.46 0.86 -30.14
N CYS A 5 -18.26 -0.14 -30.49
CA CYS A 5 -18.70 -0.40 -31.86
C CYS A 5 -20.21 -0.20 -31.94
N TRP A 6 -20.69 0.37 -33.04
CA TRP A 6 -22.11 0.46 -33.32
C TRP A 6 -22.43 0.12 -34.77
N VAL A 7 -23.65 -0.40 -34.99
CA VAL A 7 -24.20 -0.69 -36.30
C VAL A 7 -25.66 -0.25 -36.36
N LYS A 8 -26.06 0.41 -37.46
CA LYS A 8 -27.46 0.74 -37.74
C LYS A 8 -28.07 -0.31 -38.64
N MET A 9 -29.16 -0.91 -38.18
CA MET A 9 -29.95 -1.87 -38.95
C MET A 9 -31.40 -1.40 -38.93
N LYS A 10 -31.91 -1.01 -40.11
CA LYS A 10 -33.21 -0.33 -40.26
C LYS A 10 -33.27 0.92 -39.36
N GLU A 11 -34.25 0.98 -38.46
CA GLU A 11 -34.46 2.11 -37.55
C GLU A 11 -33.74 1.97 -36.20
N LYS A 12 -33.01 0.87 -35.97
CA LYS A 12 -32.33 0.63 -34.70
C LYS A 12 -30.82 0.72 -34.83
N VAL A 13 -30.18 1.30 -33.82
CA VAL A 13 -28.72 1.29 -33.62
C VAL A 13 -28.39 0.30 -32.51
N TYR A 14 -27.48 -0.61 -32.80
CA TYR A 14 -26.95 -1.58 -31.84
C TYR A 14 -25.55 -1.15 -31.44
N LEU A 15 -25.30 -1.06 -30.15
CA LEU A 15 -23.99 -0.74 -29.57
C LEU A 15 -23.45 -1.93 -28.79
N VAL A 16 -22.14 -2.13 -28.89
CA VAL A 16 -21.37 -3.02 -28.03
C VAL A 16 -20.12 -2.29 -27.58
N ALA A 17 -19.84 -2.32 -26.28
CA ALA A 17 -18.66 -1.74 -25.69
C ALA A 17 -17.88 -2.79 -24.90
N ARG A 18 -16.55 -2.74 -25.01
CA ARG A 18 -15.65 -3.56 -24.19
C ARG A 18 -14.51 -2.72 -23.66
N SER A 19 -14.03 -3.08 -22.48
CA SER A 19 -12.78 -2.56 -21.94
C SER A 19 -11.93 -3.68 -21.38
N ASP A 20 -10.62 -3.60 -21.65
CA ASP A 20 -9.58 -4.39 -21.00
C ASP A 20 -9.05 -3.69 -19.73
N ASP A 21 -9.51 -2.46 -19.45
CA ASP A 21 -9.13 -1.67 -18.29
C ASP A 21 -10.15 -1.89 -17.16
N LYS A 22 -9.68 -2.40 -16.02
CA LYS A 22 -10.54 -2.75 -14.89
C LYS A 22 -11.06 -1.51 -14.15
N ASP A 23 -10.46 -0.36 -14.36
CA ASP A 23 -10.86 0.90 -13.72
C ASP A 23 -11.97 1.62 -14.51
N ILE A 24 -12.39 1.07 -15.65
CA ILE A 24 -13.41 1.65 -16.52
C ILE A 24 -14.62 0.72 -16.60
N ASP A 25 -15.76 1.20 -16.09
CA ASP A 25 -17.04 0.52 -16.20
C ASP A 25 -17.78 0.92 -17.49
N VAL A 26 -17.72 0.07 -18.52
CA VAL A 26 -18.43 0.31 -19.79
C VAL A 26 -19.94 0.15 -19.66
N SER A 27 -20.44 -0.58 -18.66
CA SER A 27 -21.88 -0.67 -18.40
C SER A 27 -22.44 0.67 -17.91
N GLU A 28 -21.71 1.36 -17.03
CA GLU A 28 -22.07 2.69 -16.56
C GLU A 28 -22.01 3.72 -17.70
N ILE A 29 -21.02 3.60 -18.59
CA ILE A 29 -20.89 4.49 -19.75
C ILE A 29 -22.14 4.40 -20.65
N LEU A 30 -22.63 3.18 -20.93
CA LEU A 30 -23.74 2.92 -21.86
C LEU A 30 -25.12 3.21 -21.26
N LYS A 31 -25.26 3.36 -19.93
CA LYS A 31 -26.56 3.68 -19.29
C LYS A 31 -27.22 4.94 -19.84
N ILE A 32 -26.44 5.95 -20.23
CA ILE A 32 -26.95 7.23 -20.75
C ILE A 32 -27.74 7.07 -22.08
N VAL A 33 -27.53 5.96 -22.79
CA VAL A 33 -28.24 5.58 -24.00
C VAL A 33 -29.13 4.34 -23.79
N GLY A 34 -29.45 3.99 -22.54
CA GLY A 34 -30.31 2.86 -22.22
C GLY A 34 -29.64 1.49 -22.31
N GLY A 35 -28.31 1.44 -22.36
CA GLY A 35 -27.56 0.19 -22.34
C GLY A 35 -27.25 -0.34 -20.94
N GLY A 36 -26.65 -1.52 -20.90
CA GLY A 36 -26.23 -2.19 -19.67
C GLY A 36 -25.37 -3.42 -19.95
N GLY A 37 -25.00 -4.14 -18.90
CA GLY A 37 -24.17 -5.35 -18.99
C GLY A 37 -23.19 -5.46 -17.84
N HIS A 38 -22.03 -6.04 -18.13
CA HIS A 38 -20.92 -6.21 -17.19
C HIS A 38 -19.95 -5.01 -17.27
N PRO A 39 -19.22 -4.66 -16.20
CA PRO A 39 -18.25 -3.56 -16.22
C PRO A 39 -17.23 -3.61 -17.36
N GLN A 40 -16.83 -4.79 -17.85
CA GLN A 40 -15.91 -4.95 -18.98
C GLN A 40 -16.60 -5.20 -20.34
N ALA A 41 -17.93 -5.43 -20.38
CA ALA A 41 -18.67 -5.72 -21.60
C ALA A 41 -20.15 -5.30 -21.47
N ALA A 42 -20.58 -4.35 -22.29
CA ALA A 42 -21.94 -3.80 -22.25
C ALA A 42 -22.52 -3.63 -23.66
N SER A 43 -23.86 -3.57 -23.75
CA SER A 43 -24.58 -3.34 -25.01
C SER A 43 -25.78 -2.42 -24.84
N ALA A 44 -26.24 -1.83 -25.95
CA ALA A 44 -27.46 -1.03 -26.01
C ALA A 44 -28.16 -1.23 -27.37
N VAL A 45 -29.49 -1.08 -27.38
CA VAL A 45 -30.30 -1.01 -28.60
C VAL A 45 -31.11 0.26 -28.55
N ILE A 46 -30.98 1.10 -29.57
CA ILE A 46 -31.52 2.47 -29.58
C ILE A 46 -32.38 2.66 -30.81
N SER A 47 -33.64 3.05 -30.63
CA SER A 47 -34.60 3.35 -31.70
C SER A 47 -34.78 4.85 -31.95
N ASP A 48 -34.66 5.67 -30.91
CA ASP A 48 -35.23 7.03 -30.91
C ASP A 48 -34.18 8.13 -30.79
N MET A 49 -33.03 7.97 -31.46
CA MET A 49 -31.93 8.92 -31.40
C MET A 49 -31.14 9.00 -32.71
N SER A 50 -30.64 10.20 -33.04
CA SER A 50 -29.69 10.36 -34.15
C SER A 50 -28.30 9.84 -33.76
N PHE A 51 -27.47 9.50 -34.75
CA PHE A 51 -26.09 9.08 -34.51
C PHE A 51 -25.29 10.12 -33.72
N LYS A 52 -25.48 11.41 -34.04
CA LYS A 52 -24.76 12.50 -33.39
C LYS A 52 -25.15 12.62 -31.92
N ASP A 53 -26.44 12.47 -31.60
CA ASP A 53 -26.90 12.50 -30.21
C ASP A 53 -26.35 11.32 -29.40
N ILE A 54 -26.25 10.14 -30.02
CA ILE A 54 -25.65 8.96 -29.39
C ILE A 54 -24.16 9.23 -29.12
N GLU A 55 -23.42 9.73 -30.11
CA GLU A 55 -22.00 10.06 -29.99
C GLU A 55 -21.75 11.11 -28.90
N ASP A 56 -22.51 12.21 -28.90
CA ASP A 56 -22.39 13.29 -27.92
C ASP A 56 -22.69 12.80 -26.50
N LYS A 57 -23.74 11.97 -26.31
CA LYS A 57 -24.05 11.36 -25.02
C LYS A 57 -22.95 10.40 -24.55
N LEU A 58 -22.41 9.57 -25.44
CA LEU A 58 -21.34 8.64 -25.11
C LEU A 58 -20.05 9.39 -24.76
N LEU A 59 -19.67 10.42 -25.52
CA LEU A 59 -18.51 11.26 -25.21
C LEU A 59 -18.66 11.98 -23.87
N TYR A 60 -19.86 12.51 -23.57
CA TYR A 60 -20.16 13.09 -22.28
C TYR A 60 -20.02 12.06 -21.14
N SER A 61 -20.60 10.87 -21.32
CA SER A 61 -20.55 9.79 -20.33
C SER A 61 -19.13 9.28 -20.12
N LEU A 62 -18.35 9.13 -21.18
CA LEU A 62 -16.92 8.77 -21.12
C LEU A 62 -16.13 9.81 -20.32
N ARG A 63 -16.31 11.10 -20.60
CA ARG A 63 -15.63 12.18 -19.85
C ARG A 63 -16.02 12.23 -18.38
N LYS A 64 -17.26 11.87 -18.06
CA LYS A 64 -17.79 11.85 -16.68
C LYS A 64 -17.33 10.61 -15.90
N ASN A 65 -17.28 9.45 -16.55
CA ASN A 65 -17.05 8.16 -15.89
C ASN A 65 -15.58 7.70 -15.93
N ILE A 66 -14.78 8.16 -16.90
CA ILE A 66 -13.34 7.90 -16.91
C ILE A 66 -12.70 8.85 -15.89
N ARG A 67 -12.41 8.33 -14.70
CA ARG A 67 -11.53 9.02 -13.75
C ARG A 67 -10.15 9.12 -14.38
N LYS A 68 -9.56 10.31 -14.40
CA LYS A 68 -8.14 10.44 -14.76
C LYS A 68 -7.35 9.53 -13.81
N PRO A 69 -6.48 8.64 -14.33
CA PRO A 69 -5.66 7.81 -13.46
C PRO A 69 -4.81 8.75 -12.61
N ALA A 70 -4.84 8.53 -11.30
CA ALA A 70 -3.97 9.28 -10.40
C ALA A 70 -2.50 8.99 -10.73
N LEU A 71 -1.69 10.03 -10.66
CA LEU A 71 -0.31 10.04 -11.12
C LEU A 71 0.65 10.10 -9.92
N ALA A 72 1.92 9.79 -10.17
CA ALA A 72 2.97 9.84 -9.17
C ALA A 72 3.00 11.18 -8.44
N LYS A 73 2.93 12.28 -9.19
CA LYS A 73 2.95 13.66 -8.65
C LYS A 73 1.76 13.97 -7.73
N ASP A 74 0.66 13.25 -7.85
CA ASP A 74 -0.55 13.49 -7.05
C ASP A 74 -0.42 12.89 -5.64
N ILE A 75 0.51 11.94 -5.44
CA ILE A 75 0.68 11.23 -4.16
C ILE A 75 2.11 11.24 -3.61
N MET A 76 3.10 11.63 -4.41
CA MET A 76 4.51 11.60 -4.00
C MET A 76 4.76 12.55 -2.85
N SER A 77 5.67 12.16 -1.96
CA SER A 77 6.21 13.06 -0.95
C SER A 77 7.25 13.98 -1.58
N TYR A 78 7.07 15.28 -1.37
CA TYR A 78 7.98 16.36 -1.79
C TYR A 78 7.96 17.50 -0.75
N PRO A 79 9.11 18.15 -0.43
CA PRO A 79 10.46 17.86 -0.90
C PRO A 79 11.01 16.54 -0.37
N VAL A 80 11.72 15.81 -1.23
CA VAL A 80 12.34 14.53 -0.86
C VAL A 80 13.68 14.76 -0.16
N ARG A 81 13.86 14.15 1.00
CA ARG A 81 15.17 14.12 1.65
C ARG A 81 16.09 13.17 0.89
N VAL A 82 17.32 13.61 0.67
CA VAL A 82 18.37 12.86 -0.02
C VAL A 82 19.65 12.88 0.80
N ALA A 83 20.54 11.93 0.55
CA ALA A 83 21.89 11.90 1.07
C ALA A 83 22.91 11.90 -0.08
N LYS A 84 24.06 12.53 0.11
CA LYS A 84 25.16 12.48 -0.88
C LYS A 84 25.85 11.12 -0.82
N GLU A 85 26.41 10.67 -1.93
CA GLU A 85 26.97 9.32 -2.03
C GLU A 85 28.30 9.10 -1.28
N ASP A 86 28.94 10.18 -0.83
CA ASP A 86 30.22 10.19 -0.11
C ASP A 86 30.09 10.18 1.41
N ILE A 87 28.89 10.48 1.96
CA ILE A 87 28.68 10.45 3.42
C ILE A 87 28.72 9.02 3.95
N SER A 88 29.07 8.89 5.23
CA SER A 88 29.24 7.58 5.87
C SER A 88 27.90 6.88 6.16
N ILE A 89 27.92 5.55 6.26
CA ILE A 89 26.78 4.74 6.72
C ILE A 89 26.24 5.24 8.07
N SER A 90 27.12 5.62 8.99
CA SER A 90 26.74 6.12 10.32
C SER A 90 25.96 7.44 10.27
N GLU A 91 26.29 8.33 9.33
CA GLU A 91 25.57 9.59 9.13
C GLU A 91 24.21 9.37 8.49
N VAL A 92 24.14 8.45 7.52
CA VAL A 92 22.86 8.04 6.93
C VAL A 92 21.95 7.42 8.00
N ASP A 93 22.47 6.55 8.86
CA ASP A 93 21.71 5.96 9.96
C ASP A 93 21.10 7.03 10.88
N LYS A 94 21.88 8.06 11.24
CA LYS A 94 21.39 9.20 12.03
C LYS A 94 20.27 9.94 11.30
N ILE A 95 20.40 10.18 9.99
CA ILE A 95 19.35 10.83 9.18
C ILE A 95 18.07 9.97 9.19
N LEU A 96 18.19 8.66 8.94
CA LEU A 96 17.05 7.75 8.91
C LEU A 96 16.33 7.70 10.26
N LYS A 97 17.07 7.56 11.36
CA LYS A 97 16.53 7.56 12.74
C LYS A 97 15.82 8.87 13.06
N LYS A 98 16.48 10.00 12.79
CA LYS A 98 15.96 11.33 13.11
C LYS A 98 14.60 11.61 12.46
N TYR A 99 14.40 11.13 11.23
CA TYR A 99 13.19 11.40 10.46
C TYR A 99 12.23 10.21 10.35
N GLY A 100 12.52 9.10 11.03
CA GLY A 100 11.70 7.88 10.97
C GLY A 100 11.58 7.31 9.55
N HIS A 101 12.63 7.46 8.74
CA HIS A 101 12.64 6.96 7.37
C HIS A 101 13.28 5.57 7.33
N SER A 102 12.64 4.62 6.64
CA SER A 102 13.19 3.26 6.43
C SER A 102 14.14 3.18 5.22
N GLY A 103 14.48 4.34 4.65
CA GLY A 103 15.59 4.54 3.72
C GLY A 103 15.44 5.83 2.94
N ILE A 104 16.44 6.11 2.12
CA ILE A 104 16.66 7.44 1.55
C ILE A 104 17.30 7.31 0.15
N PRO A 105 16.89 8.15 -0.82
CA PRO A 105 17.61 8.28 -2.08
C PRO A 105 19.00 8.86 -1.89
N ILE A 106 19.95 8.33 -2.66
CA ILE A 106 21.33 8.79 -2.70
C ILE A 106 21.55 9.57 -3.98
N ILE A 107 22.16 10.73 -3.88
CA ILE A 107 22.52 11.59 -5.01
C ILE A 107 24.02 11.68 -5.20
N ASP A 108 24.45 11.84 -6.44
CA ASP A 108 25.85 12.12 -6.78
C ASP A 108 26.20 13.60 -6.58
N LYS A 109 27.41 13.98 -7.00
CA LYS A 109 27.92 15.35 -6.92
C LYS A 109 27.15 16.35 -7.79
N ASP A 110 26.49 15.87 -8.84
CA ASP A 110 25.70 16.68 -9.79
C ASP A 110 24.22 16.77 -9.40
N ASN A 111 23.85 16.20 -8.23
CA ASN A 111 22.49 16.06 -7.72
C ASN A 111 21.59 15.13 -8.55
N ASN A 112 22.20 14.23 -9.32
CA ASN A 112 21.47 13.18 -10.01
C ASN A 112 21.24 12.00 -9.06
N LEU A 113 20.16 11.26 -9.30
CA LEU A 113 19.84 10.07 -8.52
C LEU A 113 20.87 8.96 -8.77
N ALA A 114 21.73 8.71 -7.78
CA ALA A 114 22.78 7.71 -7.83
C ALA A 114 22.37 6.35 -7.23
N GLY A 115 21.37 6.32 -6.34
CA GLY A 115 20.85 5.06 -5.81
C GLY A 115 19.81 5.24 -4.72
N ILE A 116 19.50 4.15 -4.04
CA ILE A 116 18.70 4.15 -2.82
C ILE A 116 19.45 3.33 -1.79
N ILE A 117 19.38 3.74 -0.53
CA ILE A 117 19.78 2.88 0.58
C ILE A 117 18.63 2.69 1.55
N THR A 118 18.48 1.46 2.04
CA THR A 118 17.43 1.07 2.97
C THR A 118 17.98 0.86 4.37
N ARG A 119 17.10 0.87 5.37
CA ARG A 119 17.46 0.53 6.75
C ARG A 119 18.15 -0.83 6.84
N LYS A 120 17.69 -1.82 6.06
CA LYS A 120 18.28 -3.16 6.00
C LYS A 120 19.74 -3.12 5.53
N ASP A 121 20.06 -2.29 4.53
CA ASP A 121 21.42 -2.16 4.01
C ASP A 121 22.35 -1.51 5.05
N ILE A 122 21.84 -0.49 5.75
CA ILE A 122 22.53 0.19 6.85
C ILE A 122 22.81 -0.78 8.00
N ASP A 123 21.79 -1.50 8.47
CA ASP A 123 21.92 -2.43 9.60
C ASP A 123 22.93 -3.55 9.27
N LYS A 124 22.90 -4.06 8.02
CA LYS A 124 23.88 -5.05 7.52
C LYS A 124 25.31 -4.48 7.49
N ALA A 125 25.49 -3.25 7.00
CA ALA A 125 26.81 -2.62 6.97
C ALA A 125 27.37 -2.41 8.38
N ILE A 126 26.53 -1.96 9.33
CA ILE A 126 26.90 -1.77 10.73
C ILE A 126 27.28 -3.10 11.39
N SER A 127 26.51 -4.17 11.17
CA SER A 127 26.83 -5.50 11.73
C SER A 127 28.17 -6.06 11.26
N HIS A 128 28.66 -5.60 10.11
CA HIS A 128 29.98 -5.95 9.58
C HIS A 128 31.08 -4.92 9.92
N GLY A 129 30.82 -3.95 10.80
CA GLY A 129 31.81 -2.94 11.21
C GLY A 129 32.08 -1.85 10.17
N LEU A 130 31.24 -1.72 9.14
CA LEU A 130 31.44 -0.80 8.01
C LEU A 130 30.71 0.54 8.19
N SER A 131 30.50 0.97 9.44
CA SER A 131 29.78 2.20 9.77
C SER A 131 30.47 3.48 9.24
N HIS A 132 31.79 3.45 9.08
CA HIS A 132 32.62 4.54 8.57
C HIS A 132 32.67 4.59 7.04
N ALA A 133 32.29 3.50 6.37
CA ALA A 133 32.41 3.39 4.92
C ALA A 133 31.41 4.31 4.20
N PRO A 134 31.75 4.82 3.00
CA PRO A 134 30.87 5.72 2.25
C PRO A 134 29.67 4.97 1.68
N VAL A 135 28.51 5.64 1.66
CA VAL A 135 27.22 5.03 1.28
C VAL A 135 27.19 4.53 -0.17
N LYS A 136 27.99 5.12 -1.08
CA LYS A 136 28.11 4.65 -2.48
C LYS A 136 28.47 3.16 -2.61
N GLY A 137 29.16 2.58 -1.63
CA GLY A 137 29.53 1.16 -1.65
C GLY A 137 28.38 0.20 -1.33
N PHE A 138 27.26 0.72 -0.79
CA PHE A 138 26.15 -0.10 -0.27
C PHE A 138 24.80 0.24 -0.91
N ARG A 139 24.71 1.36 -1.65
CA ARG A 139 23.49 1.75 -2.36
C ARG A 139 23.14 0.76 -3.47
N SER A 140 21.84 0.64 -3.78
CA SER A 140 21.38 -0.09 -4.96
C SER A 140 21.88 0.58 -6.25
N HIS A 141 22.45 -0.18 -7.17
CA HIS A 141 22.92 0.32 -8.47
C HIS A 141 21.83 0.23 -9.56
N SER A 142 20.94 -0.76 -9.50
CA SER A 142 19.77 -0.87 -10.37
C SER A 142 18.60 -0.07 -9.79
N ILE A 143 18.45 1.17 -10.24
CA ILE A 143 17.46 2.11 -9.70
C ILE A 143 16.15 2.01 -10.48
N VAL A 144 15.16 1.34 -9.89
CA VAL A 144 13.78 1.42 -10.37
C VAL A 144 13.24 2.80 -10.03
N ARG A 145 12.98 3.63 -11.04
CA ARG A 145 12.48 5.00 -10.93
C ARG A 145 11.29 5.23 -11.85
N ALA A 146 10.50 6.27 -11.56
CA ALA A 146 9.35 6.67 -12.35
C ALA A 146 9.33 8.18 -12.59
N GLY A 147 8.64 8.63 -13.65
CA GLY A 147 8.40 10.06 -13.90
C GLY A 147 7.16 10.60 -13.16
N PRO A 148 7.00 11.92 -13.02
CA PRO A 148 5.87 12.54 -12.29
C PRO A 148 4.50 12.22 -12.89
N ASN A 149 4.43 11.92 -14.18
CA ASN A 149 3.21 11.56 -14.89
C ASN A 149 2.99 10.04 -15.00
N THR A 150 3.76 9.23 -14.26
CA THR A 150 3.55 7.78 -14.22
C THR A 150 2.29 7.48 -13.42
N SER A 151 1.41 6.59 -13.92
CA SER A 151 0.20 6.22 -13.18
C SER A 151 0.52 5.43 -11.91
N ILE A 152 -0.35 5.56 -10.90
CA ILE A 152 -0.23 4.82 -9.64
C ILE A 152 -0.24 3.30 -9.88
N ASN A 153 -1.07 2.78 -10.79
CA ASN A 153 -1.11 1.36 -11.12
C ASN A 153 0.25 0.88 -11.67
N LYS A 154 0.89 1.66 -12.54
CA LYS A 154 2.21 1.33 -13.05
C LYS A 154 3.27 1.37 -11.94
N ILE A 155 3.18 2.31 -11.01
CA ILE A 155 4.05 2.35 -9.82
C ILE A 155 3.86 1.11 -8.95
N GLN A 156 2.61 0.67 -8.73
CA GLN A 156 2.32 -0.56 -7.98
C GLN A 156 2.95 -1.78 -8.65
N ASN A 157 2.79 -1.93 -9.96
CA ASN A 157 3.39 -3.04 -10.70
C ASN A 157 4.92 -3.02 -10.58
N LEU A 158 5.55 -1.85 -10.75
CA LEU A 158 6.99 -1.70 -10.54
C LEU A 158 7.41 -2.11 -9.12
N MET A 159 6.62 -1.79 -8.08
CA MET A 159 6.91 -2.22 -6.71
C MET A 159 6.78 -3.74 -6.52
N ILE A 160 5.77 -4.36 -7.13
CA ILE A 160 5.51 -5.80 -7.03
C ILE A 160 6.58 -6.58 -7.78
N GLU A 161 6.79 -6.27 -9.06
CA GLU A 161 7.73 -6.97 -9.96
C GLU A 161 9.17 -6.92 -9.43
N ASN A 162 9.57 -5.80 -8.82
CA ASN A 162 10.92 -5.64 -8.29
C ASN A 162 11.01 -5.93 -6.78
N GLY A 163 9.92 -6.30 -6.12
CA GLY A 163 9.89 -6.58 -4.68
C GLY A 163 10.27 -5.38 -3.79
N ILE A 164 10.13 -4.14 -4.30
CA ILE A 164 10.56 -2.91 -3.61
C ILE A 164 9.41 -2.19 -2.91
N GLY A 165 9.75 -1.41 -1.88
CA GLY A 165 8.79 -0.66 -1.07
C GLY A 165 8.66 0.84 -1.40
N ARG A 166 9.48 1.34 -2.34
CA ARG A 166 9.58 2.75 -2.68
C ARG A 166 10.13 2.95 -4.09
N ILE A 167 9.67 4.00 -4.75
CA ILE A 167 10.08 4.38 -6.10
C ILE A 167 10.40 5.88 -6.08
N PRO A 168 11.68 6.26 -6.32
CA PRO A 168 12.04 7.66 -6.56
C PRO A 168 11.34 8.18 -7.81
N ILE A 169 10.83 9.41 -7.70
CA ILE A 169 10.24 10.13 -8.82
C ILE A 169 11.28 11.10 -9.34
N THR A 170 11.62 10.99 -10.61
CA THR A 170 12.64 11.81 -11.26
C THR A 170 12.07 12.61 -12.41
N ASP A 171 12.52 13.87 -12.54
CA ASP A 171 12.44 14.60 -13.80
C ASP A 171 13.82 14.53 -14.45
N LYS A 172 13.91 13.82 -15.58
CA LYS A 172 15.18 13.37 -16.17
C LYS A 172 16.02 12.61 -15.13
N GLU A 173 17.18 13.14 -14.74
CA GLU A 173 18.09 12.53 -13.77
C GLU A 173 17.92 13.06 -12.34
N LYS A 174 17.20 14.18 -12.19
CA LYS A 174 17.01 14.83 -10.90
C LYS A 174 15.84 14.21 -10.18
N ILE A 175 16.08 13.85 -8.93
CA ILE A 175 15.01 13.38 -8.05
C ILE A 175 14.14 14.57 -7.60
N ILE A 176 12.84 14.45 -7.84
CA ILE A 176 11.83 15.47 -7.51
C ILE A 176 10.80 14.95 -6.50
N GLY A 177 10.87 13.69 -6.09
CA GLY A 177 9.93 13.12 -5.14
C GLY A 177 10.20 11.65 -4.86
N ILE A 178 9.38 11.07 -4.00
CA ILE A 178 9.38 9.64 -3.73
C ILE A 178 7.96 9.15 -3.47
N VAL A 179 7.62 7.98 -4.00
CA VAL A 179 6.38 7.28 -3.68
C VAL A 179 6.73 6.02 -2.92
N THR A 180 6.13 5.83 -1.75
CA THR A 180 6.29 4.63 -0.92
C THR A 180 5.03 3.78 -0.91
N ARG A 181 5.12 2.52 -0.47
CA ARG A 181 3.93 1.67 -0.22
C ARG A 181 2.93 2.36 0.71
N LYS A 182 3.40 3.14 1.68
CA LYS A 182 2.55 3.92 2.58
C LYS A 182 1.73 4.97 1.83
N ASP A 183 2.33 5.66 0.86
CA ASP A 183 1.64 6.66 0.05
C ASP A 183 0.58 6.02 -0.85
N ILE A 184 0.89 4.86 -1.44
CA ILE A 184 -0.07 4.06 -2.22
C ILE A 184 -1.24 3.63 -1.34
N LEU A 185 -0.98 3.06 -0.17
CA LEU A 185 -2.04 2.62 0.76
C LEU A 185 -2.90 3.79 1.23
N ARG A 186 -2.29 4.93 1.57
CA ARG A 186 -3.01 6.16 1.94
C ARG A 186 -3.86 6.70 0.80
N PHE A 187 -3.42 6.55 -0.44
CA PHE A 187 -4.20 6.94 -1.62
C PHE A 187 -5.41 6.02 -1.82
N LEU A 188 -5.20 4.69 -1.77
CA LEU A 188 -6.25 3.70 -2.04
C LEU A 188 -7.34 3.68 -0.96
N HIS A 189 -6.96 3.82 0.31
CA HIS A 189 -7.87 3.66 1.44
C HIS A 189 -8.12 4.99 2.19
N GLY A 190 -7.59 6.11 1.71
CA GLY A 190 -7.67 7.40 2.40
C GLY A 190 -7.03 7.36 3.80
N ARG A 191 -7.49 8.21 4.71
CA ARG A 191 -7.19 8.08 6.15
C ARG A 191 -7.92 6.90 6.81
N SER A 192 -8.65 6.07 6.06
CA SER A 192 -9.39 4.95 6.66
C SER A 192 -8.48 3.89 7.29
N TYR A 193 -7.16 3.95 7.08
CA TYR A 193 -6.18 3.26 7.92
C TYR A 193 -6.29 3.63 9.41
N GLU A 194 -6.64 4.90 9.72
CA GLU A 194 -6.92 5.35 11.10
C GLU A 194 -8.19 4.68 11.67
N LYS A 195 -9.03 4.11 10.79
CA LYS A 195 -10.26 3.39 11.12
C LYS A 195 -10.11 1.88 10.92
N LEU A 196 -8.88 1.33 10.92
CA LEU A 196 -8.65 -0.11 10.77
C LEU A 196 -9.49 -0.92 11.78
N LEU A 197 -9.68 -0.37 12.99
CA LEU A 197 -10.52 -0.95 14.02
C LEU A 197 -11.98 -1.18 13.59
N GLU A 198 -12.53 -0.37 12.68
CA GLU A 198 -13.90 -0.50 12.19
C GLU A 198 -14.11 -1.77 11.34
N PHE A 199 -13.05 -2.33 10.75
CA PHE A 199 -13.14 -3.56 9.96
C PHE A 199 -13.19 -4.83 10.81
N PHE A 200 -12.84 -4.75 12.09
CA PHE A 200 -12.85 -5.90 12.98
C PHE A 200 -14.24 -6.17 13.56
N PRO A 201 -14.64 -7.44 13.73
CA PRO A 201 -15.80 -7.80 14.54
C PRO A 201 -15.66 -7.27 15.97
N ASP A 202 -16.78 -6.98 16.63
CA ASP A 202 -16.78 -6.41 18.00
C ASP A 202 -16.04 -7.29 19.01
N ARG A 203 -16.09 -8.60 18.80
CA ARG A 203 -15.30 -9.56 19.57
C ARG A 203 -13.80 -9.28 19.51
N ILE A 204 -13.24 -9.11 18.31
CA ILE A 204 -11.81 -8.81 18.11
C ILE A 204 -11.48 -7.43 18.69
N LYS A 205 -12.35 -6.43 18.49
CA LYS A 205 -12.16 -5.10 19.11
C LYS A 205 -12.05 -5.18 20.63
N ASN A 206 -12.86 -6.03 21.27
CA ASN A 206 -12.81 -6.24 22.72
C ASN A 206 -11.49 -6.88 23.16
N ILE A 207 -11.01 -7.90 22.44
CA ILE A 207 -9.70 -8.52 22.71
C ILE A 207 -8.58 -7.48 22.57
N LEU A 208 -8.55 -6.71 21.47
CA LEU A 208 -7.57 -5.65 21.24
C LEU A 208 -7.59 -4.58 22.34
N LYS A 209 -8.76 -4.27 22.90
CA LYS A 209 -8.91 -3.33 24.03
C LYS A 209 -8.29 -3.88 25.31
N ILE A 210 -8.44 -5.18 25.58
CA ILE A 210 -7.82 -5.86 26.73
C ILE A 210 -6.29 -5.86 26.57
N ILE A 211 -5.80 -6.24 25.39
CA ILE A 211 -4.36 -6.18 25.04
C ILE A 211 -3.80 -4.78 25.29
N SER A 212 -4.49 -3.74 24.80
CA SER A 212 -4.07 -2.34 25.00
C SER A 212 -4.01 -1.94 26.48
N ASN A 213 -4.93 -2.42 27.32
CA ASN A 213 -4.93 -2.12 28.75
C ASN A 213 -3.75 -2.78 29.48
N VAL A 214 -3.42 -4.03 29.14
CA VAL A 214 -2.26 -4.74 29.68
C VAL A 214 -0.97 -4.03 29.26
N ALA A 215 -0.86 -3.63 27.99
CA ALA A 215 0.28 -2.89 27.47
C ALA A 215 0.51 -1.58 28.22
N LYS A 216 -0.56 -0.80 28.45
CA LYS A 216 -0.50 0.44 29.23
C LYS A 216 -0.05 0.21 30.68
N ALA A 217 -0.56 -0.84 31.33
CA ALA A 217 -0.18 -1.16 32.71
C ALA A 217 1.31 -1.52 32.82
N LEU A 218 1.84 -2.24 31.83
CA LEU A 218 3.25 -2.62 31.74
C LEU A 218 4.16 -1.52 31.17
N LYS A 219 3.58 -0.44 30.63
CA LYS A 219 4.27 0.62 29.87
C LYS A 219 5.04 0.07 28.66
N TYR A 220 4.46 -0.91 27.97
CA TYR A 220 4.98 -1.47 26.73
C TYR A 220 4.25 -0.87 25.52
N ASN A 221 4.95 -0.75 24.41
CA ASN A 221 4.31 -0.50 23.12
C ASN A 221 3.94 -1.85 22.50
N THR A 222 2.74 -1.94 21.95
CA THR A 222 2.25 -3.15 21.28
C THR A 222 1.72 -2.81 19.90
N TYR A 223 2.02 -3.64 18.92
CA TYR A 223 1.67 -3.43 17.53
C TYR A 223 0.95 -4.65 16.98
N LEU A 224 -0.22 -4.45 16.36
CA LEU A 224 -0.87 -5.48 15.57
C LEU A 224 -0.08 -5.65 14.27
N VAL A 225 0.34 -6.88 13.95
CA VAL A 225 1.17 -7.18 12.78
C VAL A 225 0.57 -8.35 11.99
N GLY A 226 1.28 -8.84 10.98
CA GLY A 226 0.92 -10.12 10.35
C GLY A 226 -0.34 -10.10 9.49
N GLY A 227 -0.98 -11.27 9.41
CA GLY A 227 -2.10 -11.53 8.52
C GLY A 227 -3.32 -10.67 8.84
N ILE A 228 -3.58 -10.44 10.13
CA ILE A 228 -4.78 -9.73 10.60
C ILE A 228 -4.84 -8.28 10.09
N VAL A 229 -3.70 -7.61 9.93
CA VAL A 229 -3.63 -6.27 9.35
C VAL A 229 -3.93 -6.31 7.85
N ARG A 230 -3.29 -7.26 7.13
CA ARG A 230 -3.51 -7.44 5.69
C ARG A 230 -4.97 -7.76 5.40
N ASP A 231 -5.55 -8.68 6.14
CA ASP A 231 -6.88 -9.22 5.86
C ASP A 231 -7.97 -8.21 6.23
N ALA A 232 -7.78 -7.43 7.31
CA ALA A 232 -8.63 -6.28 7.60
C ALA A 232 -8.65 -5.25 6.45
N LEU A 233 -7.49 -4.96 5.84
CA LEU A 233 -7.41 -4.07 4.68
C LEU A 233 -8.07 -4.67 3.43
N LEU A 234 -8.00 -5.99 3.26
CA LEU A 234 -8.62 -6.74 2.16
C LEU A 234 -10.10 -7.09 2.44
N LYS A 235 -10.66 -6.71 3.60
CA LYS A 235 -12.00 -7.10 4.06
C LYS A 235 -12.23 -8.61 4.05
N THR A 236 -11.17 -9.37 4.31
CA THR A 236 -11.23 -10.81 4.50
C THR A 236 -11.30 -11.11 5.99
N PRO A 237 -12.15 -12.04 6.43
CA PRO A 237 -12.17 -12.45 7.82
C PRO A 237 -10.85 -13.16 8.17
N ASN A 238 -10.16 -12.67 9.19
CA ASN A 238 -8.99 -13.31 9.79
C ASN A 238 -9.27 -13.50 11.29
N TYR A 239 -8.93 -14.69 11.78
CA TYR A 239 -9.17 -15.16 13.14
C TYR A 239 -7.88 -15.46 13.89
N ASP A 240 -6.72 -14.92 13.51
CA ASP A 240 -5.46 -15.06 14.26
C ASP A 240 -4.95 -13.66 14.64
N ILE A 241 -4.62 -13.45 15.91
CA ILE A 241 -4.16 -12.14 16.40
C ILE A 241 -2.66 -12.17 16.60
N ASP A 242 -1.91 -11.63 15.64
CA ASP A 242 -0.46 -11.46 15.75
C ASP A 242 -0.11 -10.09 16.37
N ILE A 243 0.59 -10.09 17.52
CA ILE A 243 1.08 -8.87 18.15
C ILE A 243 2.60 -8.89 18.36
N VAL A 244 3.22 -7.73 18.16
CA VAL A 244 4.62 -7.47 18.54
C VAL A 244 4.66 -6.56 19.74
N VAL A 245 5.48 -6.89 20.72
CA VAL A 245 5.66 -6.14 21.96
C VAL A 245 7.08 -5.55 22.00
N GLU A 246 7.20 -4.24 22.10
CA GLU A 246 8.48 -3.61 22.47
C GLU A 246 8.68 -3.73 23.98
N GLY A 247 9.14 -4.90 24.42
CA GLY A 247 9.28 -5.25 25.83
C GLY A 247 9.62 -6.73 26.02
N ASP A 248 9.19 -7.28 27.14
CA ASP A 248 9.27 -8.72 27.43
C ASP A 248 7.98 -9.41 26.96
N GLY A 249 8.05 -10.14 25.85
CA GLY A 249 6.90 -10.82 25.24
C GLY A 249 6.31 -11.93 26.12
N ILE A 250 7.15 -12.64 26.87
CA ILE A 250 6.72 -13.72 27.77
C ILE A 250 5.97 -13.13 28.95
N LYS A 251 6.56 -12.13 29.62
CA LYS A 251 5.90 -11.43 30.72
C LYS A 251 4.58 -10.77 30.27
N PHE A 252 4.55 -10.22 29.06
CA PHE A 252 3.33 -9.67 28.49
C PHE A 252 2.26 -10.75 28.30
N GLY A 253 2.63 -11.91 27.76
CA GLY A 253 1.75 -13.07 27.62
C GLY A 253 1.21 -13.59 28.95
N GLU A 254 2.06 -13.67 29.97
CA GLU A 254 1.66 -14.05 31.35
C GLU A 254 0.60 -13.11 31.92
N GLU A 255 0.81 -11.79 31.85
CA GLU A 255 -0.17 -10.80 32.34
C GLU A 255 -1.45 -10.78 31.51
N LEU A 256 -1.33 -11.00 30.20
CA LEU A 256 -2.50 -11.08 29.31
C LEU A 256 -3.34 -12.33 29.60
N SER A 257 -2.70 -13.47 29.87
CA SER A 257 -3.39 -14.74 30.16
C SER A 257 -4.32 -14.64 31.37
N LYS A 258 -3.99 -13.81 32.36
CA LYS A 258 -4.84 -13.55 33.54
C LYS A 258 -6.17 -12.86 33.21
N ARG A 259 -6.34 -12.37 31.98
CA ARG A 259 -7.55 -11.67 31.51
C ARG A 259 -8.46 -12.54 30.66
N PHE A 260 -8.05 -13.79 30.36
CA PHE A 260 -8.77 -14.71 29.51
C PHE A 260 -8.78 -16.12 30.10
N GLU A 261 -9.85 -16.86 29.86
CA GLU A 261 -9.83 -18.31 30.02
C GLU A 261 -9.08 -18.90 28.82
N CYS A 262 -7.82 -19.29 29.05
CA CYS A 262 -6.91 -19.68 27.98
C CYS A 262 -5.79 -20.62 28.47
N LYS A 263 -5.14 -21.28 27.51
CA LYS A 263 -3.85 -21.96 27.70
C LYS A 263 -2.74 -21.04 27.22
N LEU A 264 -1.71 -20.85 28.05
CA LEU A 264 -0.50 -20.09 27.71
C LEU A 264 0.64 -21.05 27.34
N GLU A 265 1.28 -20.81 26.20
CA GLU A 265 2.51 -21.50 25.77
C GLU A 265 3.63 -20.49 25.58
N CYS A 266 4.75 -20.66 26.29
CA CYS A 266 5.90 -19.75 26.23
C CYS A 266 7.10 -20.43 25.55
N HIS A 267 7.81 -19.67 24.71
CA HIS A 267 9.02 -20.14 24.02
C HIS A 267 10.22 -19.26 24.36
N GLU A 268 10.89 -19.57 25.47
CA GLU A 268 12.07 -18.85 25.99
C GLU A 268 13.15 -18.56 24.95
N LYS A 269 13.46 -19.55 24.10
CA LYS A 269 14.48 -19.42 23.05
C LYS A 269 14.18 -18.28 22.07
N PHE A 270 12.90 -18.00 21.83
CA PHE A 270 12.44 -17.00 20.87
C PHE A 270 11.86 -15.75 21.56
N LYS A 271 11.76 -15.77 22.91
CA LYS A 271 11.11 -14.72 23.72
C LYS A 271 9.67 -14.43 23.31
N THR A 272 8.97 -15.46 22.84
CA THR A 272 7.59 -15.37 22.36
C THR A 272 6.62 -16.11 23.27
N ALA A 273 5.35 -15.77 23.19
CA ALA A 273 4.26 -16.44 23.89
C ALA A 273 3.03 -16.59 22.99
N VAL A 274 2.23 -17.62 23.22
CA VAL A 274 0.98 -17.88 22.49
C VAL A 274 -0.13 -18.13 23.50
N LEU A 275 -1.25 -17.43 23.37
CA LEU A 275 -2.47 -17.71 24.12
C LEU A 275 -3.46 -18.43 23.21
N ILE A 276 -3.94 -19.58 23.66
CA ILE A 276 -4.97 -20.37 22.99
C ILE A 276 -6.26 -20.21 23.80
N LEU A 277 -7.22 -19.46 23.26
CA LEU A 277 -8.53 -19.25 23.89
C LEU A 277 -9.41 -20.51 23.75
N GLU A 278 -10.45 -20.65 24.58
CA GLU A 278 -11.31 -21.85 24.59
C GLU A 278 -11.96 -22.20 23.24
N ASP A 279 -12.23 -21.20 22.41
CA ASP A 279 -12.83 -21.41 21.09
C ASP A 279 -11.80 -21.68 19.98
N GLY A 280 -10.53 -21.86 20.35
CA GLY A 280 -9.42 -22.13 19.42
C GLY A 280 -8.79 -20.89 18.79
N GLN A 281 -9.24 -19.69 19.16
CA GLN A 281 -8.63 -18.43 18.73
C GLN A 281 -7.21 -18.29 19.31
N HIS A 282 -6.24 -18.01 18.45
CA HIS A 282 -4.85 -17.77 18.87
C HIS A 282 -4.54 -16.28 19.00
N ILE A 283 -3.71 -15.96 20.00
CA ILE A 283 -3.03 -14.67 20.15
C ILE A 283 -1.53 -14.93 20.23
N ASP A 284 -0.83 -14.67 19.14
CA ASP A 284 0.61 -14.86 18.99
C ASP A 284 1.35 -13.58 19.39
N ILE A 285 2.33 -13.72 20.27
CA ILE A 285 3.06 -12.60 20.89
C ILE A 285 4.55 -12.75 20.60
N ALA A 286 5.10 -11.77 19.88
CA ALA A 286 6.51 -11.70 19.50
C ALA A 286 7.23 -10.48 20.07
#